data_AF-A0A2W6D5D9-F1
#
_entry.id   AF-A0A2W6D5D9-F1
#
_cell.length_a   1.000
_cell.length_b   1.000
_cell.length_c   1.000
_cell.angle_alpha   90.00
_cell.angle_beta   90.00
_cell.angle_gamma   90.00
#
_symmetry.space_group_name_H-M   'P 1'
#
loop_
_entity.id
_entity.type
_entity.pdbx_description
1 polymer ?
#
loop_
_entity_poly.entity_id
_entity_poly.type
_entity_poly.pdbx_seq_one_letter_code
_entity_poly.pdbx_strand_id
1 'polypeptide(L)'
;MTRREGVQLLALLASFVVAGYAGVRLLTGSVIGTGTWFVGSAVVHDLVLFPLYAGIDAALVVLLHRRPGLATVAGVRWLNYLRVPAMVAGLLLLVWSPLILRVSEGTYHAASGLSAQPFLGRWIAVTAVLFAISAATLAARVATRRGSQRVGP
;
A
#
# COMPACT_ATOMS: atom_id res chain seq x y z
N MET A 1 -22.63 22.48 -10.11
CA MET A 1 -21.39 21.91 -9.58
C MET A 1 -21.15 22.45 -8.19
N THR A 2 -21.19 21.59 -7.17
CA THR A 2 -20.86 21.99 -5.80
C THR A 2 -19.36 22.29 -5.70
N ARG A 3 -18.93 23.21 -4.83
CA ARG A 3 -17.51 23.55 -4.63
C ARG A 3 -16.63 22.31 -4.37
N ARG A 4 -17.20 21.27 -3.75
CA ARG A 4 -16.53 19.98 -3.50
C ARG A 4 -16.32 19.16 -4.78
N GLU A 5 -17.30 19.10 -5.67
CA GLU A 5 -17.15 18.46 -6.99
C GLU A 5 -16.06 19.13 -7.83
N GLY A 6 -16.01 20.47 -7.84
CA GLY A 6 -14.98 21.20 -8.57
C GLY A 6 -13.56 20.90 -8.08
N VAL A 7 -13.36 20.87 -6.76
CA VAL A 7 -12.05 20.50 -6.16
C VAL A 7 -11.68 19.05 -6.47
N GLN A 8 -12.64 18.12 -6.41
CA GLN A 8 -12.40 16.71 -6.75
C GLN A 8 -12.00 16.54 -8.21
N LEU A 9 -12.68 17.23 -9.13
CA LEU A 9 -12.37 17.19 -10.56
C LEU A 9 -11.00 17.80 -10.85
N LEU A 10 -10.66 18.93 -10.21
CA LEU A 10 -9.34 19.53 -10.34
C LEU A 10 -8.23 18.61 -9.79
N ALA A 11 -8.44 17.98 -8.63
CA ALA A 11 -7.49 17.04 -8.05
C ALA A 11 -7.30 15.80 -8.94
N LEU A 12 -8.40 15.29 -9.51
CA LEU A 12 -8.38 14.17 -10.45
C LEU A 12 -7.63 14.55 -11.73
N LEU A 13 -7.94 15.71 -12.33
CA LEU A 13 -7.27 16.21 -13.52
C LEU A 13 -5.78 16.42 -13.26
N ALA A 14 -5.41 17.03 -12.13
CA ALA A 14 -4.01 17.21 -11.75
C ALA A 14 -3.28 15.87 -11.61
N SER A 15 -3.95 14.86 -11.03
CA SER A 15 -3.41 13.51 -10.90
C SER A 15 -3.20 12.85 -12.27
N PHE A 16 -4.14 13.02 -13.22
CA PHE A 16 -3.98 12.54 -14.60
C PHE A 16 -2.83 13.24 -15.33
N VAL A 17 -2.67 14.55 -15.16
CA VAL A 17 -1.55 15.30 -15.76
C VAL A 17 -0.21 14.77 -15.24
N VAL A 18 -0.07 14.59 -13.92
CA VAL A 18 1.15 14.07 -13.32
C VAL A 18 1.43 12.62 -13.78
N ALA A 19 0.40 11.77 -13.79
CA ALA A 19 0.52 10.39 -14.24
C ALA A 19 0.88 10.29 -15.73
N GLY A 20 0.25 11.10 -16.58
CA GLY A 20 0.54 11.18 -18.01
C GLY A 20 1.97 11.65 -18.28
N TYR A 21 2.41 12.71 -17.59
CA TYR A 21 3.80 13.19 -17.69
C TYR A 21 4.81 12.11 -17.28
N ALA A 22 4.57 11.42 -16.15
CA ALA A 22 5.41 10.31 -15.71
C ALA A 22 5.42 9.17 -16.74
N GLY A 23 4.26 8.82 -17.30
CA GLY A 23 4.13 7.80 -18.34
C GLY A 23 4.95 8.14 -19.59
N VAL A 24 4.83 9.37 -20.09
CA VAL A 24 5.64 9.85 -21.23
C VAL A 24 7.13 9.76 -20.90
N ARG A 25 7.56 10.23 -19.73
CA ARG A 25 8.96 10.18 -19.30
C ARG A 25 9.50 8.75 -19.22
N LEU A 26 8.74 7.82 -18.67
CA LEU A 26 9.15 6.43 -18.57
C LEU A 26 9.30 5.79 -19.95
N LEU A 27 8.34 6.01 -20.85
CA LEU A 27 8.37 5.48 -22.21
C LEU A 27 9.51 6.06 -23.05
N THR A 28 9.91 7.32 -22.81
CA THR A 28 11.09 7.90 -23.49
C THR A 28 12.42 7.25 -23.06
N GLY A 29 12.49 6.64 -21.88
CA GLY A 29 13.69 5.94 -21.41
C GLY A 29 13.84 4.56 -22.04
N SER A 30 12.81 3.72 -21.92
CA SER A 30 12.78 2.39 -22.56
C SER A 30 11.36 1.86 -22.64
N VAL A 31 10.76 1.92 -23.84
CA VAL A 31 9.39 1.42 -24.06
C VAL A 31 9.24 -0.05 -23.68
N ILE A 32 10.18 -0.91 -24.10
CA ILE A 32 10.13 -2.35 -23.83
C ILE A 32 10.38 -2.65 -22.35
N GLY A 33 11.37 -2.00 -21.73
CA GLY A 33 11.69 -2.21 -20.32
C GLY A 33 10.56 -1.72 -19.40
N THR A 34 10.05 -0.51 -19.64
CA THR A 34 8.91 0.03 -18.92
C THR A 34 7.65 -0.79 -19.14
N GLY A 35 7.35 -1.18 -20.39
CA GLY A 35 6.19 -2.02 -20.70
C GLY A 35 6.26 -3.38 -20.02
N THR A 36 7.42 -4.04 -20.05
CA THR A 36 7.62 -5.34 -19.39
C THR A 36 7.48 -5.23 -17.88
N TRP A 37 8.09 -4.22 -17.26
CA TRP A 37 7.94 -3.99 -15.81
C TRP A 37 6.49 -3.68 -15.44
N PHE A 38 5.81 -2.82 -16.21
CA PHE A 38 4.44 -2.41 -15.92
C PHE A 38 3.47 -3.59 -16.05
N VAL A 39 3.52 -4.30 -17.18
CA VAL A 39 2.68 -5.48 -17.42
C VAL A 39 3.03 -6.61 -16.45
N GLY A 40 4.32 -6.89 -16.24
CA GLY A 40 4.77 -7.90 -15.27
C GLY A 40 4.31 -7.57 -13.85
N SER A 41 4.36 -6.29 -13.46
CA SER A 41 3.83 -5.83 -12.18
C SER A 41 2.32 -6.02 -12.09
N ALA A 42 1.56 -5.64 -13.12
CA ALA A 42 0.10 -5.83 -13.14
C ALA A 42 -0.28 -7.31 -13.03
N VAL A 43 0.42 -8.20 -13.75
CA VAL A 43 0.21 -9.65 -13.67
C VAL A 43 0.52 -10.18 -12.27
N VAL A 44 1.65 -9.82 -11.67
CA VAL A 44 1.98 -10.22 -10.29
C VAL A 44 0.99 -9.65 -9.29
N HIS A 45 0.52 -8.43 -9.49
CA HIS A 45 -0.51 -7.81 -8.66
C HIS A 45 -1.80 -8.62 -8.70
N ASP A 46 -2.32 -8.90 -9.89
CA ASP A 46 -3.64 -9.52 -10.07
C ASP A 46 -3.61 -11.02 -9.77
N LEU A 47 -2.50 -11.71 -10.03
CA LEU A 47 -2.38 -13.16 -9.86
C LEU A 47 -1.71 -13.59 -8.55
N VAL A 48 -0.99 -12.71 -7.86
CA VAL A 48 -0.30 -13.06 -6.61
C VAL A 48 -0.81 -12.22 -5.46
N LEU A 49 -0.69 -10.89 -5.54
CA LEU A 49 -1.07 -10.00 -4.44
C LEU A 49 -2.57 -10.08 -4.16
N PHE A 50 -3.41 -10.02 -5.19
CA PHE A 50 -4.86 -10.11 -5.07
C PHE A 50 -5.32 -11.43 -4.44
N PRO A 51 -4.96 -12.62 -4.96
CA PRO A 51 -5.39 -13.88 -4.34
C PRO A 51 -4.75 -14.13 -2.97
N LEU A 52 -3.51 -13.69 -2.73
CA LEU A 52 -2.90 -13.79 -1.41
C LEU A 52 -3.67 -12.98 -0.37
N TYR A 53 -4.00 -11.72 -0.71
CA TYR A 53 -4.79 -10.86 0.14
C TYR A 53 -6.21 -11.41 0.33
N ALA A 54 -6.89 -11.79 -0.76
CA ALA A 54 -8.25 -12.34 -0.70
C ALA A 54 -8.32 -13.66 0.08
N GLY A 55 -7.30 -14.52 -0.05
CA GLY A 55 -7.20 -15.78 0.68
C GLY A 55 -6.99 -15.58 2.18
N ILE A 56 -6.05 -14.70 2.57
CA ILE A 56 -5.85 -14.32 3.98
C ILE A 56 -7.13 -13.69 4.53
N ASP A 57 -7.78 -12.83 3.75
CA ASP A 57 -8.99 -12.18 4.17
C ASP A 57 -10.15 -13.15 4.35
N ALA A 58 -10.35 -14.06 3.40
CA ALA A 58 -11.36 -15.11 3.49
C ALA A 58 -11.11 -16.01 4.70
N ALA A 59 -9.85 -16.42 4.95
CA ALA A 59 -9.49 -17.21 6.12
C ALA A 59 -9.78 -16.46 7.43
N LEU A 60 -9.43 -15.18 7.50
CA LEU A 60 -9.74 -14.33 8.66
C LEU A 60 -11.25 -14.17 8.83
N VAL A 61 -11.99 -13.90 7.76
CA VAL A 61 -13.45 -13.76 7.80
C VAL A 61 -14.10 -15.07 8.27
N VAL A 62 -13.68 -16.23 7.78
CA VAL A 62 -14.17 -17.54 8.24
C VAL A 62 -13.84 -17.75 9.72
N LEU A 63 -12.62 -17.45 10.14
CA LEU A 63 -12.20 -17.54 11.55
C LEU A 63 -13.04 -16.63 12.45
N LEU A 64 -13.32 -15.41 12.00
CA LEU A 64 -14.11 -14.41 12.72
C LEU A 64 -15.60 -14.74 12.74
N HIS A 65 -16.15 -15.39 11.70
CA HIS A 65 -17.49 -15.96 11.75
C HIS A 65 -17.59 -17.07 12.81
N ARG A 66 -16.55 -17.90 12.94
CA ARG A 66 -16.49 -18.93 13.98
C ARG A 66 -16.25 -18.36 15.39
N ARG A 67 -15.64 -17.17 15.49
CA ARG A 67 -15.33 -16.49 16.76
C ARG A 67 -15.65 -15.00 16.69
N PRO A 68 -16.93 -14.61 16.76
CA PRO A 68 -17.36 -13.21 16.60
C PRO A 68 -16.76 -12.27 17.65
N GLY A 69 -16.41 -12.77 18.83
CA GLY A 69 -15.70 -12.02 19.87
C GLY A 69 -14.31 -11.51 19.47
N LEU A 70 -13.69 -12.08 18.43
CA LEU A 70 -12.40 -11.64 17.89
C LEU A 70 -12.53 -10.62 16.75
N ALA A 71 -13.74 -10.42 16.21
CA ALA A 71 -13.96 -9.59 15.02
C ALA A 71 -13.81 -8.09 15.32
N THR A 72 -13.99 -7.72 16.59
CA THR A 72 -13.85 -6.34 17.06
C THR A 72 -13.09 -6.30 18.38
N VAL A 73 -12.20 -5.33 18.53
CA VAL A 73 -11.57 -5.01 19.81
C VAL A 73 -12.21 -3.72 20.33
N ALA A 74 -12.93 -3.79 21.45
CA ALA A 74 -13.69 -2.66 22.00
C ALA A 74 -14.64 -1.98 20.96
N GLY A 75 -15.28 -2.78 20.11
CA GLY A 75 -16.17 -2.29 19.04
C GLY A 75 -15.45 -1.73 17.80
N VAL A 76 -14.12 -1.81 17.73
CA VAL A 76 -13.32 -1.37 16.57
C VAL A 76 -12.98 -2.58 15.68
N ARG A 77 -13.32 -2.51 14.39
CA ARG A 77 -12.89 -3.49 13.38
C ARG A 77 -11.41 -3.31 13.08
N TRP A 78 -10.58 -4.18 13.64
CA TRP A 78 -9.12 -4.07 13.55
C TRP A 78 -8.55 -4.54 12.21
N LEU A 79 -9.28 -5.37 11.44
CA LEU A 79 -8.81 -5.90 10.15
C LEU A 79 -8.36 -4.82 9.16
N ASN A 80 -9.05 -3.68 9.09
CA ASN A 80 -8.66 -2.60 8.19
C ASN A 80 -7.29 -2.00 8.52
N TYR A 81 -6.91 -2.02 9.80
CA TYR A 81 -5.61 -1.57 10.28
C TYR A 81 -4.49 -2.56 9.94
N LEU A 82 -4.81 -3.77 9.51
CA LEU A 82 -3.85 -4.73 8.94
C LEU A 82 -3.85 -4.65 7.40
N ARG A 83 -5.04 -4.61 6.80
CA ARG A 83 -5.26 -4.64 5.35
C ARG A 83 -4.61 -3.46 4.63
N VAL A 84 -4.86 -2.25 5.11
CA VAL A 84 -4.35 -1.02 4.46
C VAL A 84 -2.81 -1.00 4.41
N PRO A 85 -2.07 -1.13 5.54
CA PRO A 85 -0.62 -1.13 5.48
C PRO A 85 -0.05 -2.32 4.70
N ALA A 86 -0.68 -3.50 4.75
CA ALA A 86 -0.26 -4.64 3.93
C ALA A 86 -0.40 -4.36 2.43
N MET A 87 -1.51 -3.78 1.98
CA MET A 87 -1.73 -3.42 0.58
C MET A 87 -0.72 -2.38 0.10
N VAL A 88 -0.46 -1.35 0.91
CA VAL A 88 0.53 -0.32 0.58
C VAL A 88 1.95 -0.91 0.53
N ALA A 89 2.32 -1.75 1.50
CA ALA A 89 3.63 -2.39 1.53
C ALA A 89 3.85 -3.34 0.34
N GLY A 90 2.83 -4.12 -0.04
CA GLY A 90 2.86 -5.00 -1.21
C GLY A 90 2.99 -4.23 -2.52
N LEU A 91 2.24 -3.13 -2.67
CA LEU A 91 2.36 -2.26 -3.84
C LEU A 91 3.75 -1.61 -3.93
N LEU A 92 4.30 -1.13 -2.80
CA LEU A 92 5.67 -0.62 -2.76
C LEU A 92 6.68 -1.71 -3.13
N LEU A 93 6.52 -2.93 -2.63
CA LEU A 93 7.42 -4.03 -2.99
C LEU A 93 7.44 -4.24 -4.51
N LEU A 94 6.27 -4.21 -5.14
CA LEU A 94 6.10 -4.41 -6.57
C LEU A 94 6.72 -3.26 -7.37
N VAL A 95 6.43 -2.02 -6.98
CA VAL A 95 6.96 -0.81 -7.64
C VAL A 95 8.47 -0.76 -7.56
N TRP A 96 9.03 -1.07 -6.39
CA TRP A 96 10.48 -1.04 -6.15
C TRP A 96 11.18 -2.37 -6.46
N SER A 97 10.45 -3.37 -6.96
CA SER A 97 10.98 -4.71 -7.22
C SER A 97 12.21 -4.74 -8.13
N PRO A 98 12.35 -3.91 -9.20
CA PRO A 98 13.53 -3.95 -10.06
C PRO A 98 14.81 -3.55 -9.30
N LEU A 99 14.70 -2.61 -8.35
CA LEU A 99 15.83 -2.18 -7.51
C LEU A 99 16.10 -3.17 -6.39
N ILE A 100 15.04 -3.76 -5.80
CA ILE A 100 15.15 -4.76 -4.75
C ILE A 100 15.82 -6.04 -5.28
N LEU A 101 15.46 -6.46 -6.50
CA LEU A 101 16.05 -7.60 -7.20
C LEU A 101 17.36 -7.25 -7.93
N ARG A 102 17.83 -6.01 -7.83
CA ARG A 102 19.05 -5.48 -8.46
C ARG A 102 19.11 -5.57 -9.99
N VAL A 103 17.98 -5.82 -10.65
CA VAL A 103 17.86 -5.89 -12.11
C VAL A 103 18.13 -4.53 -12.77
N SER A 104 17.92 -3.42 -12.05
CA SER A 104 18.09 -2.06 -12.56
C SER A 104 19.25 -1.29 -11.90
N GLU A 105 20.20 -1.96 -11.26
CA GLU A 105 21.29 -1.32 -10.50
C GLU A 105 22.15 -0.38 -11.36
N GLY A 106 22.54 -0.81 -12.56
CA GLY A 106 23.33 0.01 -13.50
C GLY A 106 22.59 1.26 -13.99
N THR A 107 21.31 1.15 -14.35
CA THR A 107 20.48 2.29 -14.78
C THR A 107 20.21 3.26 -13.64
N TYR A 108 19.98 2.75 -12.42
CA TYR A 108 19.78 3.58 -11.24
C TYR A 108 21.05 4.36 -10.87
N HIS A 109 22.22 3.72 -10.92
CA HIS A 109 23.49 4.39 -10.68
C HIS A 109 23.79 5.44 -11.74
N ALA A 110 23.54 5.14 -13.02
CA ALA A 110 23.74 6.10 -14.12
C ALA A 110 22.82 7.33 -14.02
N ALA A 111 21.59 7.16 -13.53
CA ALA A 111 20.61 8.24 -13.41
C ALA A 111 20.74 9.05 -12.11
N SER A 112 21.15 8.42 -11.00
CA SER A 112 21.14 9.05 -9.67
C SER A 112 22.53 9.30 -9.06
N GLY A 113 23.58 8.66 -9.57
CA GLY A 113 24.93 8.71 -8.99
C GLY A 113 25.04 8.06 -7.59
N LEU A 114 23.99 7.42 -7.10
CA LEU A 114 23.95 6.78 -5.78
C LEU A 114 24.28 5.29 -5.90
N SER A 115 25.10 4.77 -4.99
CA SER A 115 25.33 3.33 -4.87
C SER A 115 24.05 2.61 -4.45
N ALA A 116 23.78 1.45 -5.05
CA ALA A 116 22.61 0.63 -4.74
C ALA A 116 22.79 -0.07 -3.39
N GLN A 117 22.65 0.69 -2.30
CA GLN A 117 22.37 0.12 -0.99
C GLN A 117 21.13 -0.78 -1.09
N PRO A 118 21.05 -1.90 -0.36
CA PRO A 118 19.97 -2.87 -0.55
C PRO A 118 18.61 -2.22 -0.24
N PHE A 119 17.85 -1.94 -1.29
CA PHE A 119 16.52 -1.31 -1.21
C PHE A 119 15.53 -2.14 -0.39
N LEU A 120 15.79 -3.45 -0.25
CA LEU A 120 15.07 -4.34 0.64
C LEU A 120 15.04 -3.82 2.08
N GLY A 121 16.17 -3.32 2.61
CA GLY A 121 16.24 -2.79 3.97
C GLY A 121 15.36 -1.56 4.18
N ARG A 122 15.33 -0.66 3.18
CA ARG A 122 14.45 0.52 3.19
C ARG A 122 12.99 0.11 3.10
N TRP A 123 12.67 -0.86 2.25
CA TRP A 123 11.31 -1.38 2.14
C TRP A 123 10.82 -2.03 3.44
N ILE A 124 11.66 -2.81 4.13
CA ILE A 124 11.35 -3.38 5.44
C ILE A 124 11.10 -2.25 6.46
N ALA A 125 11.95 -1.23 6.51
CA ALA A 125 11.79 -0.10 7.42
C ALA A 125 10.47 0.66 7.17
N VAL A 126 10.14 0.98 5.92
CA VAL A 126 8.87 1.64 5.55
C VAL A 126 7.69 0.75 5.93
N THR A 127 7.76 -0.54 5.65
CA THR A 127 6.71 -1.50 6.03
C THR A 127 6.51 -1.51 7.55
N ALA A 128 7.59 -1.60 8.33
CA ALA A 128 7.52 -1.56 9.79
C ALA A 128 6.87 -0.26 10.30
N VAL A 129 7.22 0.90 9.73
CA VAL A 129 6.63 2.18 10.09
C VAL A 129 5.14 2.24 9.76
N LEU A 130 4.72 1.76 8.58
CA LEU A 130 3.31 1.70 8.18
C LEU A 130 2.48 0.87 9.17
N PHE A 131 2.99 -0.30 9.55
CA PHE A 131 2.33 -1.15 10.54
C PHE A 131 2.33 -0.53 11.94
N ALA A 132 3.41 0.14 12.35
CA ALA A 132 3.50 0.82 13.64
C ALA A 132 2.48 1.95 13.76
N ILE A 133 2.36 2.81 12.74
CA ILE A 133 1.35 3.89 12.69
C ILE A 133 -0.06 3.30 12.73
N SER A 134 -0.31 2.24 11.97
CA SER A 134 -1.62 1.59 11.94
C SER A 134 -1.98 0.95 13.29
N ALA A 135 -1.03 0.29 13.95
CA ALA A 135 -1.22 -0.26 15.29
C ALA A 135 -1.46 0.83 16.34
N ALA A 136 -0.70 1.93 16.28
CA ALA A 136 -0.87 3.06 17.20
C ALA A 136 -2.25 3.73 17.04
N THR A 137 -2.71 3.92 15.80
CA THR A 137 -4.05 4.47 15.53
C THR A 137 -5.16 3.53 15.99
N LEU A 138 -5.03 2.22 15.79
CA LEU A 138 -5.94 1.22 16.34
C LEU A 138 -5.97 1.28 17.88
N ALA A 139 -4.80 1.32 18.53
CA ALA A 139 -4.70 1.36 19.99
C ALA A 139 -5.37 2.63 20.57
N ALA A 140 -5.14 3.79 19.96
CA ALA A 140 -5.80 5.04 20.34
C ALA A 140 -7.33 4.97 20.19
N ARG A 141 -7.82 4.35 19.10
CA ARG A 141 -9.26 4.14 18.87
C ARG A 141 -9.89 3.19 19.89
N VAL A 142 -9.18 2.13 20.26
CA VAL A 142 -9.62 1.18 21.29
C VAL A 142 -9.65 1.85 22.68
N ALA A 143 -8.62 2.63 23.02
CA ALA A 143 -8.53 3.33 24.30
C ALA A 143 -9.66 4.37 24.48
N THR A 144 -9.94 5.15 23.43
CA THR A 144 -11.03 6.14 23.44
C THR A 144 -12.40 5.47 23.61
N ARG A 145 -12.68 4.39 22.87
CA ARG A 145 -13.94 3.63 22.99
C ARG A 145 -14.13 3.03 24.39
N ARG A 146 -13.07 2.47 24.99
CA ARG A 146 -13.10 1.95 26.37
C ARG A 146 -13.33 3.06 27.40
N GLY A 147 -12.73 4.23 27.20
CA GLY A 147 -12.95 5.40 28.05
C GLY A 147 -14.41 5.86 28.02
N SER A 148 -15.02 5.95 26.83
CA SER A 148 -16.45 6.32 26.71
C SER A 148 -17.39 5.28 27.32
N GLN A 149 -17.05 3.98 27.26
CA GLN A 149 -17.85 2.92 27.89
C GLN A 149 -17.77 2.93 29.42
N ARG A 150 -16.68 3.45 30.01
CA ARG A 150 -16.55 3.60 31.47
C ARG A 150 -17.26 4.85 32.02
N VAL A 151 -17.62 5.80 31.16
CA VAL A 151 -18.20 7.10 31.53
C VAL A 151 -19.69 7.21 31.12
N GLY A 152 -20.24 6.20 30.43
CA GLY A 152 -21.68 6.08 30.17
C GLY A 152 -22.45 5.59 31.41
N PRO A 153 -23.73 5.99 31.55
CA PRO A 153 -24.51 6.02 32.81
C PRO A 153 -24.71 4.66 33.48
#